data_AF-A0A8J6T6F9-F1
#
_entry.id   AF-A0A8J6T6F9-F1
#
_cell.length_a   1.000
_cell.length_b   1.000
_cell.length_c   1.000
_cell.angle_alpha   90.00
_cell.angle_beta   90.00
_cell.angle_gamma   90.00
#
_symmetry.space_group_name_H-M   'P 1'
#
loop_
_entity.id
_entity.type
_entity.pdbx_description
1 polymer ?
#
loop_
_entity_poly.entity_id
_entity_poly.type
_entity_poly.pdbx_seq_one_letter_code
_entity_poly.pdbx_strand_id
1 'polypeptide(L)'
;MNSQQSKKMLILEDEERFAHAVSENIFKKPQISVWMILIPIILVYHMYSYQKYVKGRKSFAENYLINRRQALEEAYTSFAGDRKPDFAKLIELSNVPDGAAKKYNAWLETIVSHYQHLFQAEGDSYDALIRSSYKNRTNYLVFLNKLNDVERQLNAALKHYLEEAAESIDEIVTQMEKCSEALRKDQATRIFSS
;
A
#
# COMPACT_ATOMS: atom_id res chain seq x y z
N MET A 1 -24.94 -5.87 8.64
CA MET A 1 -23.67 -5.18 8.32
C MET A 1 -24.01 -3.82 7.73
N ASN A 2 -23.49 -2.71 8.28
CA ASN A 2 -23.73 -1.37 7.69
C ASN A 2 -23.08 -1.32 6.29
N SER A 3 -23.73 -0.67 5.32
CA SER A 3 -23.23 -0.48 3.94
C SER A 3 -21.76 -0.03 3.91
N GLN A 4 -21.36 0.84 4.83
CA GLN A 4 -19.97 1.33 4.90
C GLN A 4 -18.96 0.28 5.39
N GLN A 5 -19.37 -0.62 6.29
CA GLN A 5 -18.53 -1.76 6.71
C GLN A 5 -18.37 -2.77 5.57
N SER A 6 -19.42 -2.99 4.77
CA SER A 6 -19.33 -3.82 3.57
C SER A 6 -18.35 -3.23 2.55
N LYS A 7 -18.41 -1.91 2.29
CA LYS A 7 -17.44 -1.24 1.41
C LYS A 7 -16.01 -1.34 1.94
N LYS A 8 -15.81 -1.17 3.24
CA LYS A 8 -14.49 -1.33 3.87
C LYS A 8 -13.92 -2.73 3.61
N MET A 9 -14.76 -3.77 3.69
CA MET A 9 -14.34 -5.14 3.40
C MET A 9 -13.96 -5.33 1.92
N LEU A 10 -14.76 -4.78 0.99
CA LEU A 10 -14.45 -4.83 -0.45
C LEU A 10 -13.10 -4.16 -0.79
N ILE A 11 -12.82 -3.02 -0.16
CA ILE A 11 -11.54 -2.30 -0.33
C ILE A 11 -10.38 -3.11 0.26
N LEU A 12 -10.58 -3.66 1.47
CA LEU A 12 -9.56 -4.48 2.13
C LEU A 12 -9.24 -5.75 1.33
N GLU A 13 -10.25 -6.45 0.83
CA GLU A 13 -10.07 -7.63 -0.02
C GLU A 13 -9.28 -7.31 -1.29
N ASP A 14 -9.50 -6.12 -1.89
CA ASP A 14 -8.73 -5.69 -3.06
C ASP A 14 -7.27 -5.39 -2.72
N GLU A 15 -7.01 -4.68 -1.61
CA GLU A 15 -5.65 -4.43 -1.12
C GLU A 15 -4.92 -5.74 -0.80
N GLU A 16 -5.61 -6.72 -0.21
CA GLU A 16 -5.05 -8.04 0.07
C GLU A 16 -4.68 -8.79 -1.22
N ARG A 17 -5.58 -8.83 -2.20
CA ARG A 17 -5.28 -9.41 -3.53
C ARG A 17 -4.09 -8.71 -4.18
N PHE A 18 -4.03 -7.38 -4.10
CA PHE A 18 -2.93 -6.59 -4.67
C PHE A 18 -1.60 -6.92 -3.99
N ALA A 19 -1.56 -6.93 -2.66
CA ALA A 19 -0.36 -7.28 -1.88
C ALA A 19 0.13 -8.70 -2.19
N HIS A 20 -0.79 -9.66 -2.32
CA HIS A 20 -0.47 -11.02 -2.74
C HIS A 20 0.11 -11.08 -4.15
N ALA A 21 -0.48 -10.35 -5.12
CA ALA A 21 0.02 -10.32 -6.49
C ALA A 21 1.41 -9.66 -6.60
N VAL A 22 1.67 -8.58 -5.85
CA VAL A 22 3.01 -7.95 -5.76
C VAL A 22 4.01 -8.95 -5.18
N SER A 23 3.65 -9.59 -4.07
CA SER A 23 4.46 -10.62 -3.42
C SER A 23 4.85 -11.73 -4.40
N GLU A 24 3.88 -12.34 -5.07
CA GLU A 24 4.13 -13.45 -6.00
C GLU A 24 5.08 -13.10 -7.14
N ASN A 25 4.96 -11.89 -7.72
CA ASN A 25 5.80 -11.46 -8.82
C ASN A 25 7.24 -11.13 -8.40
N ILE A 26 7.44 -10.70 -7.16
CA ILE A 26 8.79 -10.55 -6.58
C ILE A 26 9.42 -11.94 -6.35
N PHE A 27 8.63 -12.95 -5.97
CA PHE A 27 9.12 -14.31 -5.62
C PHE A 27 9.25 -15.32 -6.77
N LYS A 28 9.11 -14.91 -8.04
CA LYS A 28 9.18 -15.82 -9.22
C LYS A 28 10.58 -16.40 -9.53
N LYS A 29 11.65 -15.97 -8.87
CA LYS A 29 13.01 -16.52 -9.06
C LYS A 29 13.56 -17.15 -7.77
N PRO A 30 14.08 -18.40 -7.79
CA PRO A 30 14.70 -19.01 -6.63
C PRO A 30 16.13 -18.46 -6.48
N GLN A 31 16.32 -17.45 -5.63
CA GLN A 31 17.64 -17.16 -5.07
C GLN A 31 17.54 -17.14 -3.54
N ILE A 32 18.09 -18.20 -2.93
CA ILE A 32 17.96 -18.56 -1.51
C ILE A 32 18.73 -17.57 -0.60
N SER A 33 19.63 -16.74 -1.15
CA SER A 33 20.54 -15.86 -0.38
C SER A 33 19.96 -14.47 -0.03
N VAL A 34 19.04 -13.94 -0.84
CA VAL A 34 18.51 -12.56 -0.71
C VAL A 34 17.47 -12.41 0.43
N TRP A 35 17.06 -13.53 1.02
CA TRP A 35 16.01 -13.62 2.03
C TRP A 35 16.35 -13.04 3.40
N MET A 36 17.63 -12.84 3.75
CA MET A 36 18.03 -12.19 5.01
C MET A 36 17.94 -10.66 4.97
N ILE A 37 17.68 -10.09 3.78
CA ILE A 37 17.93 -8.69 3.46
C ILE A 37 16.64 -7.90 3.16
N LEU A 38 15.63 -8.55 2.56
CA LEU A 38 14.37 -7.91 2.18
C LEU A 38 13.29 -7.95 3.27
N ILE A 39 13.67 -7.56 4.48
CA ILE A 39 12.72 -7.12 5.50
C ILE A 39 12.75 -5.59 5.46
N PRO A 40 11.77 -4.87 4.86
CA PRO A 40 11.83 -3.41 4.79
C PRO A 40 11.26 -2.79 6.07
N ILE A 41 12.15 -2.27 6.92
CA ILE A 41 12.11 -1.08 7.81
C ILE A 41 10.95 -0.91 8.78
N ILE A 42 9.70 -1.19 8.44
CA ILE A 42 8.61 -1.18 9.43
C ILE A 42 8.87 -2.25 10.49
N LEU A 43 9.57 -3.34 10.12
CA LEU A 43 9.98 -4.41 11.02
C LEU A 43 11.17 -4.07 11.93
N VAL A 44 12.08 -3.15 11.62
CA VAL A 44 13.22 -2.87 12.54
C VAL A 44 12.74 -2.10 13.77
N TYR A 45 11.74 -1.22 13.64
CA TYR A 45 11.20 -0.51 14.80
C TYR A 45 10.22 -1.36 15.62
N HIS A 46 9.44 -2.24 14.99
CA HIS A 46 8.37 -2.99 15.65
C HIS A 46 8.80 -4.34 16.26
N MET A 47 10.07 -4.74 16.14
CA MET A 47 10.52 -6.11 16.41
C MET A 47 11.47 -6.21 17.61
N TYR A 48 10.97 -5.81 18.79
CA TYR A 48 11.57 -6.18 20.09
C TYR A 48 11.15 -7.59 20.58
N SER A 49 10.71 -8.49 19.70
CA SER A 49 10.46 -9.90 20.10
C SER A 49 10.67 -10.87 18.95
N TYR A 50 11.86 -11.45 18.97
CA TYR A 50 12.47 -12.34 18.00
C TYR A 50 11.90 -13.76 18.15
N GLN A 51 10.98 -14.22 17.29
CA GLN A 51 10.68 -15.68 17.21
C GLN A 51 9.90 -16.22 16.00
N LYS A 52 9.77 -15.52 14.86
CA LYS A 52 8.94 -16.08 13.75
C LYS A 52 9.49 -15.85 12.34
N TYR A 53 10.63 -16.48 12.05
CA TYR A 53 11.40 -16.31 10.80
C TYR A 53 11.13 -17.32 9.66
N VAL A 54 10.06 -18.13 9.69
CA VAL A 54 9.87 -19.24 8.69
C VAL A 54 8.67 -19.03 7.73
N LYS A 55 8.19 -17.80 7.47
CA LYS A 55 7.06 -17.56 6.54
C LYS A 55 7.19 -16.30 5.65
N GLY A 56 8.27 -16.21 4.88
CA GLY A 56 8.66 -14.99 4.15
C GLY A 56 7.63 -14.40 3.16
N ARG A 57 6.88 -15.21 2.38
CA ARG A 57 5.86 -14.70 1.43
C ARG A 57 4.66 -14.07 2.14
N LYS A 58 4.13 -14.78 3.14
CA LYS A 58 2.99 -14.31 3.94
C LYS A 58 3.37 -13.09 4.78
N SER A 59 4.57 -13.09 5.36
CA SER A 59 5.09 -11.96 6.11
C SER A 59 5.27 -10.70 5.25
N PHE A 60 5.75 -10.82 4.01
CA PHE A 60 5.85 -9.67 3.10
C PHE A 60 4.48 -9.04 2.79
N ALA A 61 3.50 -9.86 2.40
CA ALA A 61 2.15 -9.37 2.11
C ALA A 61 1.52 -8.72 3.37
N GLU A 62 1.68 -9.33 4.54
CA GLU A 62 1.23 -8.78 5.81
C GLU A 62 1.87 -7.41 6.10
N ASN A 63 3.19 -7.26 5.92
CA ASN A 63 3.90 -6.01 6.16
C ASN A 63 3.54 -4.90 5.15
N TYR A 64 3.40 -5.25 3.87
CA TYR A 64 2.92 -4.33 2.83
C TYR A 64 1.51 -3.80 3.16
N LEU A 65 0.68 -4.65 3.77
CA LEU A 65 -0.69 -4.33 4.15
C LEU A 65 -0.83 -3.52 5.44
N ILE A 66 0.12 -3.57 6.38
CA ILE A 66 -0.03 -2.89 7.70
C ILE A 66 -0.38 -1.41 7.52
N ASN A 67 0.44 -0.67 6.75
CA ASN A 67 0.23 0.77 6.55
C ASN A 67 -1.06 1.05 5.77
N ARG A 68 -1.41 0.19 4.82
CA ARG A 68 -2.62 0.32 4.00
C ARG A 68 -3.89 0.05 4.82
N ARG A 69 -3.84 -0.92 5.73
CA ARG A 69 -4.90 -1.20 6.70
C ARG A 69 -5.09 -0.06 7.68
N GLN A 70 -4.00 0.51 8.19
CA GLN A 70 -4.06 1.68 9.07
C GLN A 70 -4.65 2.89 8.33
N ALA A 71 -4.20 3.15 7.10
CA ALA A 71 -4.77 4.20 6.26
C ALA A 71 -6.25 3.97 5.92
N LEU A 72 -6.66 2.73 5.65
CA LEU A 72 -8.06 2.37 5.41
C LEU A 72 -8.92 2.54 6.66
N GLU A 73 -8.40 2.16 7.84
CA GLU A 73 -9.07 2.37 9.12
C GLU A 73 -9.25 3.87 9.39
N GLU A 74 -8.21 4.65 9.15
CA GLU A 74 -8.26 6.10 9.32
C GLU A 74 -9.23 6.74 8.34
N ALA A 75 -9.23 6.33 7.06
CA ALA A 75 -10.20 6.77 6.08
C ALA A 75 -11.64 6.43 6.49
N TYR A 76 -11.86 5.22 6.99
CA TYR A 76 -13.18 4.75 7.44
C TYR A 76 -13.68 5.54 8.65
N THR A 77 -12.87 5.62 9.71
CA THR A 77 -13.27 6.28 10.96
C THR A 77 -13.37 7.79 10.81
N SER A 78 -12.54 8.41 9.97
CA SER A 78 -12.64 9.83 9.65
C SER A 78 -13.90 10.14 8.86
N PHE A 79 -14.21 9.33 7.84
CA PHE A 79 -15.43 9.46 7.05
C PHE A 79 -16.70 9.21 7.88
N ALA A 80 -16.74 8.16 8.68
CA ALA A 80 -17.89 7.82 9.50
C ALA A 80 -18.12 8.81 10.66
N GLY A 81 -17.06 9.43 11.17
CA GLY A 81 -17.11 10.39 12.26
C GLY A 81 -17.18 11.85 11.82
N ASP A 82 -17.32 12.13 10.52
CA ASP A 82 -17.30 13.48 9.93
C ASP A 82 -16.12 14.35 10.44
N ARG A 83 -14.94 13.73 10.52
CA ARG A 83 -13.70 14.38 10.98
C ARG A 83 -12.66 14.34 9.88
N LYS A 84 -11.67 15.22 9.98
CA LYS A 84 -10.48 15.14 9.11
C LYS A 84 -9.63 13.93 9.51
N PRO A 85 -8.94 13.28 8.54
CA PRO A 85 -7.92 12.29 8.84
C PRO A 85 -6.81 12.87 9.74
N ASP A 86 -6.37 12.09 10.71
CA ASP A 86 -5.26 12.41 11.61
C ASP A 86 -3.98 11.76 11.10
N PHE A 87 -3.33 12.43 10.15
CA PHE A 87 -2.07 11.95 9.58
C PHE A 87 -0.91 12.00 10.57
N ALA A 88 -0.94 12.93 11.53
CA ALA A 88 0.11 13.04 12.55
C ALA A 88 0.17 11.76 13.39
N LYS A 89 -0.99 11.29 13.85
CA LYS A 89 -1.09 10.02 14.57
C LYS A 89 -0.62 8.83 13.74
N LEU A 90 -0.92 8.78 12.43
CA LEU A 90 -0.46 7.69 11.56
C LEU A 90 1.07 7.71 11.36
N ILE A 91 1.68 8.89 11.28
CA ILE A 91 3.13 9.05 11.19
C ILE A 91 3.80 8.60 12.50
N GLU A 92 3.25 8.98 13.65
CA GLU A 92 3.75 8.53 14.96
C GLU A 92 3.69 7.01 15.11
N LEU A 93 2.61 6.38 14.64
CA LEU A 93 2.43 4.91 14.70
C LEU A 93 3.35 4.14 13.74
N SER A 94 3.77 4.76 12.64
CA SER A 94 4.57 4.08 11.61
C SER A 94 6.07 4.05 11.90
N ASN A 95 6.54 4.86 12.85
CA ASN A 95 7.95 5.04 13.21
C ASN A 95 8.85 5.29 11.99
N VAL A 96 8.31 6.01 11.01
CA VAL A 96 9.06 6.40 9.82
C VAL A 96 10.20 7.35 10.23
N PRO A 97 11.42 7.18 9.67
CA PRO A 97 12.51 8.12 9.93
C PRO A 97 12.12 9.56 9.58
N ASP A 98 12.61 10.53 10.34
CA ASP A 98 12.30 11.96 10.15
C ASP A 98 12.56 12.43 8.70
N GLY A 99 13.64 11.93 8.08
CA GLY A 99 13.97 12.25 6.68
C GLY A 99 12.97 11.72 5.65
N ALA A 100 12.16 10.72 6.01
CA ALA A 100 11.11 10.15 5.16
C ALA A 100 9.68 10.56 5.59
N ALA A 101 9.50 11.16 6.77
CA ALA A 101 8.19 11.52 7.32
C ALA A 101 7.33 12.38 6.36
N LYS A 102 7.93 13.39 5.73
CA LYS A 102 7.23 14.24 4.74
C LYS A 102 6.75 13.44 3.53
N LYS A 103 7.54 12.48 3.05
CA LYS A 103 7.17 11.61 1.92
C LYS A 103 6.11 10.60 2.32
N TYR A 104 6.19 10.09 3.54
CA TYR A 104 5.18 9.20 4.11
C TYR A 104 3.83 9.92 4.27
N ASN A 105 3.83 11.17 4.74
CA ASN A 105 2.62 11.98 4.79
C ASN A 105 1.97 12.18 3.41
N ALA A 106 2.76 12.49 2.37
CA ALA A 106 2.24 12.65 1.02
C ALA A 106 1.63 11.34 0.46
N TRP A 107 2.22 10.20 0.80
CA TRP A 107 1.66 8.89 0.47
C TRP A 107 0.35 8.63 1.24
N LEU A 108 0.31 8.91 2.54
CA LEU A 108 -0.89 8.80 3.39
C LEU A 108 -2.04 9.66 2.86
N GLU A 109 -1.79 10.94 2.57
CA GLU A 109 -2.79 11.85 2.01
C GLU A 109 -3.39 11.30 0.71
N THR A 110 -2.53 10.74 -0.15
CA THR A 110 -2.95 10.19 -1.45
C THR A 110 -3.82 8.94 -1.28
N ILE A 111 -3.43 8.01 -0.42
CA ILE A 111 -4.14 6.74 -0.26
C ILE A 111 -5.41 6.88 0.60
N VAL A 112 -5.38 7.71 1.65
CA VAL A 112 -6.56 7.98 2.48
C VAL A 112 -7.62 8.73 1.68
N SER A 113 -7.23 9.73 0.87
CA SER A 113 -8.16 10.44 -0.01
C SER A 113 -8.84 9.49 -1.01
N HIS A 114 -8.08 8.53 -1.55
CA HIS A 114 -8.64 7.49 -2.42
C HIS A 114 -9.71 6.66 -1.70
N TYR A 115 -9.42 6.15 -0.51
CA TYR A 115 -10.39 5.37 0.25
C TYR A 115 -11.64 6.17 0.62
N GLN A 116 -11.48 7.44 1.00
CA GLN A 116 -12.62 8.31 1.27
C GLN A 116 -13.51 8.52 0.03
N HIS A 117 -12.92 8.67 -1.16
CA HIS A 117 -13.71 8.68 -2.41
C HIS A 117 -14.47 7.37 -2.63
N LEU A 118 -13.86 6.21 -2.35
CA LEU A 118 -14.53 4.91 -2.47
C LEU A 118 -15.69 4.76 -1.46
N PHE A 119 -15.56 5.28 -0.24
CA PHE A 119 -16.66 5.24 0.75
C PHE A 119 -17.87 6.10 0.33
N GLN A 120 -17.62 7.22 -0.36
CA GLN A 120 -18.65 8.10 -0.92
C GLN A 120 -19.32 7.52 -2.17
N ALA A 121 -18.61 6.67 -2.92
CA ALA A 121 -19.09 6.14 -4.19
C ALA A 121 -20.18 5.08 -4.04
N GLU A 122 -21.08 5.02 -5.01
CA GLU A 122 -22.10 3.97 -5.11
C GLU A 122 -21.52 2.70 -5.75
N GLY A 123 -21.84 1.53 -5.19
CA GLY A 123 -21.39 0.24 -5.71
C GLY A 123 -21.40 -0.88 -4.65
N ASP A 124 -21.55 -2.11 -5.12
CA ASP A 124 -21.56 -3.35 -4.32
C ASP A 124 -20.33 -4.24 -4.58
N SER A 125 -19.44 -3.80 -5.46
CA SER A 125 -18.14 -4.42 -5.77
C SER A 125 -17.06 -3.36 -5.86
N TYR A 126 -15.81 -3.74 -5.62
CA TYR A 126 -14.67 -2.81 -5.72
C TYR A 126 -14.62 -2.12 -7.10
N ASP A 127 -14.82 -2.88 -8.18
CA ASP A 127 -14.87 -2.35 -9.55
C ASP A 127 -15.96 -1.29 -9.71
N ALA A 128 -17.16 -1.52 -9.16
CA ALA A 128 -18.25 -0.55 -9.19
C ALA A 128 -17.88 0.72 -8.41
N LEU A 129 -17.26 0.59 -7.23
CA LEU A 129 -16.79 1.73 -6.44
C LEU A 129 -15.76 2.57 -7.21
N ILE A 130 -14.83 1.93 -7.93
CA ILE A 130 -13.82 2.60 -8.74
C ILE A 130 -14.46 3.32 -9.93
N ARG A 131 -15.37 2.65 -10.67
CA ARG A 131 -16.10 3.28 -11.78
C ARG A 131 -16.91 4.48 -11.30
N SER A 132 -17.59 4.34 -10.17
CA SER A 132 -18.41 5.39 -9.59
C SER A 132 -17.56 6.56 -9.07
N SER A 133 -16.37 6.31 -8.52
CA SER A 133 -15.46 7.36 -8.03
C SER A 133 -14.77 8.12 -9.17
N TYR A 134 -14.18 7.39 -10.12
CA TYR A 134 -13.28 7.97 -11.14
C TYR A 134 -13.95 8.23 -12.48
N LYS A 135 -15.14 7.63 -12.73
CA LYS A 135 -15.97 7.76 -13.94
C LYS A 135 -15.39 7.14 -15.21
N ASN A 136 -14.08 7.27 -15.43
CA ASN A 136 -13.41 6.72 -16.61
C ASN A 136 -11.97 6.27 -16.29
N ARG A 137 -11.42 5.48 -17.22
CA ARG A 137 -10.06 4.93 -17.13
C ARG A 137 -8.99 6.02 -17.00
N THR A 138 -9.12 7.12 -17.74
CA THR A 138 -8.13 8.20 -17.75
C THR A 138 -8.00 8.84 -16.38
N ASN A 139 -9.11 9.18 -15.73
CA ASN A 139 -9.12 9.75 -14.38
C ASN A 139 -8.54 8.78 -13.35
N TYR A 140 -8.85 7.49 -13.46
CA TYR A 140 -8.28 6.49 -12.56
C TYR A 140 -6.76 6.33 -12.78
N LEU A 141 -6.30 6.34 -14.03
CA LEU A 141 -4.88 6.31 -14.36
C LEU A 141 -4.13 7.55 -13.85
N VAL A 142 -4.75 8.74 -13.88
CA VAL A 142 -4.16 9.96 -13.28
C VAL A 142 -3.92 9.75 -11.78
N PHE A 143 -4.89 9.19 -11.06
CA PHE A 143 -4.72 8.84 -9.65
C PHE A 143 -3.62 7.79 -9.45
N LEU A 144 -3.63 6.70 -10.22
CA LEU A 144 -2.64 5.63 -10.10
C LEU A 144 -1.21 6.14 -10.37
N ASN A 145 -1.04 7.03 -11.35
CA ASN A 145 0.26 7.65 -11.62
C ASN A 145 0.72 8.52 -10.45
N LYS A 146 -0.19 9.30 -9.83
CA LYS A 146 0.12 10.06 -8.61
C LYS A 146 0.52 9.13 -7.46
N LEU A 147 -0.22 8.03 -7.26
CA LEU A 147 0.09 7.04 -6.23
C LEU A 147 1.47 6.38 -6.45
N ASN A 148 1.79 6.01 -7.69
CA ASN A 148 3.09 5.46 -8.06
C ASN A 148 4.23 6.45 -7.77
N ASP A 149 4.04 7.73 -8.08
CA ASP A 149 5.04 8.78 -7.85
C ASP A 149 5.31 9.00 -6.36
N VAL A 150 4.26 9.16 -5.53
CA VAL A 150 4.45 9.36 -4.09
C VAL A 150 5.03 8.11 -3.40
N GLU A 151 4.66 6.90 -3.84
CA GLU A 151 5.24 5.64 -3.35
C GLU A 151 6.72 5.52 -3.72
N ARG A 152 7.11 5.89 -4.95
CA ARG A 152 8.52 5.92 -5.38
C ARG A 152 9.35 6.93 -4.60
N GLN A 153 8.81 8.13 -4.36
CA GLN A 153 9.51 9.13 -3.56
C GLN A 153 9.68 8.70 -2.09
N LEU A 154 8.69 8.00 -1.53
CA LEU A 154 8.79 7.40 -0.20
C LEU A 154 9.86 6.29 -0.19
N ASN A 155 9.82 5.37 -1.15
CA ASN A 155 10.80 4.30 -1.27
C ASN A 155 12.22 4.84 -1.40
N ALA A 156 12.44 5.87 -2.23
CA ALA A 156 13.74 6.52 -2.39
C ALA A 156 14.23 7.16 -1.08
N ALA A 157 13.34 7.83 -0.33
CA ALA A 157 13.70 8.41 0.97
C ALA A 157 14.04 7.33 2.01
N LEU A 158 13.32 6.19 1.97
CA LEU A 158 13.57 5.04 2.84
C LEU A 158 14.83 4.26 2.44
N LYS A 159 15.22 4.29 1.16
CA LYS A 159 16.35 3.54 0.63
C LYS A 159 17.68 3.88 1.31
N HIS A 160 17.90 5.15 1.64
CA HIS A 160 19.11 5.56 2.36
C HIS A 160 19.25 4.92 3.74
N TYR A 161 18.13 4.58 4.39
CA TYR A 161 18.09 3.87 5.67
C TYR A 161 18.16 2.34 5.49
N LEU A 162 18.12 1.85 4.25
CA LEU A 162 18.16 0.42 3.90
C LEU A 162 19.51 -0.05 3.38
N GLU A 163 20.26 0.82 2.72
CA GLU A 163 21.55 0.46 2.10
C GLU A 163 22.53 -0.13 3.13
N GLU A 164 22.40 0.25 4.40
CA GLU A 164 23.18 -0.32 5.52
C GLU A 164 22.76 -1.75 5.91
N ALA A 165 21.55 -2.18 5.55
CA ALA A 165 21.00 -3.47 5.95
C ALA A 165 21.20 -4.59 4.91
N ALA A 166 21.56 -4.25 3.65
CA ALA A 166 21.32 -5.14 2.53
C ALA A 166 21.97 -4.78 1.18
N GLU A 167 22.88 -5.63 0.67
CA GLU A 167 23.58 -5.44 -0.63
C GLU A 167 22.66 -5.46 -1.87
N SER A 168 21.42 -5.95 -1.78
CA SER A 168 20.50 -6.12 -2.94
C SER A 168 19.19 -5.33 -2.83
N ILE A 169 19.08 -4.38 -1.90
CA ILE A 169 17.82 -3.68 -1.64
C ILE A 169 17.33 -2.85 -2.85
N ASP A 170 18.24 -2.24 -3.60
CA ASP A 170 17.90 -1.39 -4.75
C ASP A 170 17.18 -2.16 -5.86
N GLU A 171 17.70 -3.33 -6.21
CA GLU A 171 17.12 -4.18 -7.24
C GLU A 171 15.69 -4.59 -6.88
N ILE A 172 15.47 -4.86 -5.60
CA ILE A 172 14.19 -5.40 -5.13
C ILE A 172 13.15 -4.29 -4.97
N VAL A 173 13.53 -3.11 -4.46
CA VAL A 173 12.67 -1.93 -4.45
C VAL A 173 12.26 -1.57 -5.89
N THR A 174 13.23 -1.54 -6.81
CA THR A 174 12.97 -1.30 -8.23
C THR A 174 12.02 -2.34 -8.84
N GLN A 175 12.20 -3.62 -8.50
CA GLN A 175 11.33 -4.69 -8.99
C GLN A 175 9.92 -4.59 -8.42
N MET A 176 9.80 -4.24 -7.13
CA MET A 176 8.52 -4.00 -6.46
C MET A 176 7.75 -2.86 -7.12
N GLU A 177 8.41 -1.72 -7.39
CA GLU A 177 7.80 -0.56 -8.04
C GLU A 177 7.32 -0.86 -9.46
N LYS A 178 8.14 -1.54 -10.27
CA LYS A 178 7.76 -1.96 -11.62
C LYS A 178 6.56 -2.91 -11.59
N CYS A 179 6.56 -3.84 -10.64
CA CYS A 179 5.48 -4.80 -10.47
C CYS A 179 4.18 -4.12 -10.03
N SER A 180 4.23 -3.24 -9.03
CA SER A 180 3.05 -2.54 -8.53
C SER A 180 2.44 -1.63 -9.59
N GLU A 181 3.27 -0.94 -10.37
CA GLU A 181 2.83 -0.11 -11.50
C GLU A 181 2.14 -0.94 -12.59
N ALA A 182 2.72 -2.08 -12.97
CA ALA A 182 2.12 -2.98 -13.96
C ALA A 182 0.76 -3.53 -13.49
N LEU A 183 0.69 -4.04 -12.25
CA LEU A 183 -0.54 -4.58 -11.67
C LEU A 183 -1.65 -3.53 -11.62
N ARG A 184 -1.33 -2.28 -11.26
CA ARG A 184 -2.29 -1.16 -11.24
C ARG A 184 -2.81 -0.82 -12.63
N LYS A 185 -1.94 -0.84 -13.66
CA LYS A 185 -2.35 -0.62 -15.06
C LYS A 185 -3.25 -1.74 -15.57
N ASP A 186 -2.95 -2.98 -15.23
CA ASP A 186 -3.78 -4.15 -15.58
C ASP A 186 -5.15 -4.06 -14.88
N GLN A 187 -5.17 -3.71 -13.60
CA GLN A 187 -6.39 -3.49 -12.84
C GLN A 187 -7.24 -2.37 -13.45
N ALA A 188 -6.65 -1.22 -13.79
CA ALA A 188 -7.37 -0.12 -14.46
C ALA A 188 -7.94 -0.53 -15.81
N THR A 189 -7.21 -1.36 -16.56
CA THR A 189 -7.69 -1.90 -17.83
C THR A 189 -8.87 -2.82 -17.61
N ARG A 190 -8.75 -3.80 -16.70
CA ARG A 190 -9.81 -4.75 -16.33
C ARG A 190 -11.10 -4.06 -15.85
N ILE A 191 -10.97 -3.04 -15.00
CA ILE A 191 -12.12 -2.34 -14.43
C ILE A 191 -12.89 -1.56 -15.51
N PHE A 192 -12.21 -0.94 -16.48
CA PHE A 192 -12.85 -0.07 -17.47
C PHE A 192 -12.97 -0.68 -18.87
N SER A 193 -12.62 -1.96 -19.04
CA SER A 193 -12.79 -2.71 -20.31
C SER A 193 -14.16 -3.37 -20.45
N SER A 194 -14.96 -3.40 -19.38
CA SER A 194 -16.31 -3.97 -19.36
C SER A 194 -17.39 -2.90 -19.45
#